data_AF-X7YPZ5-F1
#
_entry.id   AF-X7YPZ5-F1
#
_cell.length_a   1.000
_cell.length_b   1.000
_cell.length_c   1.000
_cell.angle_alpha   90.00
_cell.angle_beta   90.00
_cell.angle_gamma   90.00
#
_symmetry.space_group_name_H-M   'P 1'
#
loop_
_entity.id
_entity.type
_entity.pdbx_description
1 polymer ?
#
loop_
_entity_poly.entity_id
_entity_poly.type
_entity_poly.pdbx_seq_one_letter_code
_entity_poly.pdbx_strand_id
1 'polypeptide(L)' 'MEFFDVGAVIYFLRKVIWAVPDFSVDRYHQRLRDLHDRIEADGPFVTYSTRVLVEARKPP' A
#
# COMPACT_ATOMS: atom_id res chain seq x y z
N MET A 1 2.53 7.38 5.75
CA MET A 1 3.31 7.38 4.50
C MET A 1 2.46 8.05 3.43
N GLU A 2 3.05 8.98 2.69
CA GLU A 2 2.36 9.77 1.68
C GLU A 2 2.93 9.42 0.31
N PHE A 3 2.04 9.23 -0.67
CA PHE A 3 2.39 8.94 -2.05
C PHE A 3 1.84 10.04 -2.95
N PHE A 4 2.73 10.70 -3.69
CA PHE A 4 2.37 11.80 -4.59
C PHE A 4 2.13 11.34 -6.03
N ASP A 5 2.42 10.09 -6.34
CA ASP A 5 2.18 9.48 -7.64
C ASP A 5 1.93 7.97 -7.51
N VAL A 6 1.25 7.40 -8.50
CA VAL A 6 0.94 5.96 -8.53
C VAL A 6 2.19 5.09 -8.73
N GLY A 7 3.25 5.62 -9.36
CA GLY A 7 4.52 4.93 -9.52
C GLY A 7 5.19 4.65 -8.18
N ALA A 8 5.16 5.60 -7.24
CA ALA A 8 5.64 5.41 -5.88
C ALA A 8 4.85 4.32 -5.12
N VAL A 9 3.52 4.25 -5.33
CA VAL A 9 2.69 3.17 -4.77
C VAL A 9 3.09 1.82 -5.37
N ILE A 10 3.23 1.72 -6.69
CA ILE A 10 3.65 0.49 -7.39
C ILE A 10 5.02 0.04 -6.90
N TYR A 11 5.97 0.97 -6.79
CA TYR A 11 7.31 0.70 -6.29
C TYR A 11 7.26 0.14 -4.86
N PHE A 12 6.49 0.77 -3.97
CA PHE A 12 6.30 0.30 -2.61
C PHE A 12 5.73 -1.12 -2.56
N LEU A 13 4.65 -1.40 -3.29
CA LEU A 13 4.02 -2.73 -3.30
C LEU A 13 4.92 -3.82 -3.88
N ARG A 14 5.81 -3.48 -4.83
CA ARG A 14 6.82 -4.40 -5.37
C ARG A 14 7.97 -4.67 -4.39
N LYS A 15 8.28 -3.74 -3.48
CA LYS A 15 9.35 -3.88 -2.49
C LYS A 15 8.88 -4.48 -1.18
N VAL A 16 7.65 -4.18 -0.77
CA VAL A 16 7.02 -4.64 0.47
C VAL A 16 5.98 -5.70 0.13
N ILE A 17 6.48 -6.86 -0.29
CA ILE A 17 5.68 -7.92 -0.93
C ILE A 17 4.60 -8.53 -0.03
N TRP A 18 4.70 -8.36 1.29
CA TRP A 18 3.69 -8.82 2.26
C TRP A 18 2.52 -7.84 2.44
N ALA A 19 2.60 -6.61 1.92
CA ALA A 19 1.52 -5.63 2.04
C ALA A 19 0.29 -6.02 1.21
N VAL A 20 0.53 -6.51 -0.01
CA VAL A 20 -0.49 -7.07 -0.89
C VAL A 20 0.10 -8.32 -1.54
N PRO A 21 -0.25 -9.53 -1.06
CA PRO A 21 0.19 -10.78 -1.68
C PRO A 21 -0.19 -10.83 -3.17
N ASP A 22 0.70 -11.39 -3.99
CA ASP A 22 0.52 -11.55 -5.45
C ASP A 22 0.21 -10.25 -6.20
N PHE A 23 0.77 -9.13 -5.73
CA PHE A 23 0.67 -7.86 -6.43
C PHE A 23 1.33 -7.93 -7.82
N SER A 24 0.55 -7.58 -8.85
CA SER A 24 1.06 -7.26 -10.19
C SER A 24 0.33 -6.04 -10.74
N VAL A 25 1.00 -5.28 -11.61
CA VAL A 25 0.39 -4.10 -12.23
C VAL A 25 -0.79 -4.52 -13.10
N ASP A 26 -0.66 -5.60 -13.89
CA ASP A 26 -1.72 -6.07 -14.79
C ASP A 26 -2.99 -6.45 -14.04
N ARG A 27 -2.87 -7.19 -12.93
CA ARG A 27 -4.02 -7.61 -12.12
C ARG A 27 -4.74 -6.44 -11.45
N TYR A 28 -4.02 -5.38 -11.12
CA TYR A 28 -4.54 -4.22 -10.41
C TYR A 28 -4.65 -2.97 -11.28
N HIS A 29 -4.51 -3.09 -12.61
CA HIS A 29 -4.38 -1.95 -13.53
C HIS A 29 -5.50 -0.93 -13.35
N GLN A 30 -6.76 -1.37 -13.34
CA GLN A 30 -7.91 -0.48 -13.18
C GLN A 30 -7.85 0.28 -11.84
N ARG A 31 -7.58 -0.42 -10.73
CA ARG A 31 -7.49 0.20 -9.40
C ARG A 31 -6.32 1.18 -9.31
N LEU A 32 -5.20 0.89 -9.97
CA LEU A 32 -4.06 1.79 -10.04
C LEU A 32 -4.38 3.03 -10.87
N ARG A 33 -5.16 2.88 -11.96
CA ARG A 33 -5.64 4.02 -12.74
C ARG A 33 -6.57 4.91 -11.92
N ASP A 34 -7.55 4.31 -11.24
CA ASP A 34 -8.48 5.05 -10.38
C ASP A 34 -7.73 5.79 -9.25
N LEU A 35 -6.71 5.15 -8.66
CA LEU A 35 -5.85 5.77 -7.65
C LEU A 35 -5.03 6.92 -8.23
N HIS A 36 -4.49 6.78 -9.44
CA HIS A 36 -3.78 7.85 -10.11
C HIS A 36 -4.69 9.05 -10.36
N ASP A 37 -5.89 8.82 -10.92
CA ASP A 37 -6.86 9.89 -11.20
C ASP A 37 -7.26 10.60 -9.90
N ARG A 38 -7.40 9.86 -8.79
CA ARG A 38 -7.63 10.43 -7.45
C ARG A 38 -6.45 11.29 -6.97
N ILE A 39 -5.22 10.83 -7.15
CA ILE A 39 -4.03 11.58 -6.72
C ILE A 39 -3.92 12.91 -7.48
N GLU A 40 -4.23 12.92 -8.78
CA GLU A 40 -4.25 14.13 -9.60
C GLU A 40 -5.34 15.11 -9.19
N ALA A 41 -6.54 14.61 -8.83
CA ALA A 41 -7.69 15.44 -8.49
C ALA A 41 -7.66 15.95 -7.04
N ASP A 42 -7.31 15.08 -6.09
CA ASP A 42 -7.52 15.30 -4.66
C ASP A 42 -6.20 15.52 -3.89
N GLY A 43 -5.06 15.33 -4.54
CA GLY A 43 -3.75 15.39 -3.92
C GLY A 43 -3.26 14.04 -3.36
N PRO A 44 -2.24 14.03 -2.50
CA PRO A 44 -1.48 12.82 -2.19
C PRO A 44 -2.30 11.71 -1.52
N PHE A 45 -1.97 10.46 -1.85
CA PHE A 45 -2.52 9.30 -1.18
C PHE A 45 -1.81 9.08 0.17
N VAL A 46 -2.48 9.44 1.26
CA VAL A 46 -1.97 9.31 2.63
C VAL A 46 -2.40 7.98 3.25
N THR A 47 -1.43 7.25 3.80
CA THR A 47 -1.63 6.00 4.54
C THR A 47 -1.03 6.10 5.93
N TYR A 48 -1.60 5.36 6.89
CA TYR A 48 -1.09 5.32 8.26
C TYR A 48 -0.64 3.91 8.60
N SER A 49 0.58 3.76 9.08
CA SER A 49 1.06 2.48 9.59
C SER A 49 0.65 2.34 11.05
N THR A 50 -0.08 1.29 11.38
CA THR A 50 -0.36 0.92 12.77
C THR A 50 0.62 -0.15 13.21
N ARG A 51 1.19 0.02 14.41
CA ARG A 51 2.04 -0.97 15.06
C ARG A 51 1.30 -1.55 16.24
N VAL A 52 1.34 -2.87 16.37
CA VAL A 52 0.74 -3.60 17.50
C VAL A 52 1.84 -4.39 18.18
N LEU A 53 1.93 -4.28 19.50
CA LEU A 53 2.78 -5.13 20.33
C LEU A 53 1.94 -6.32 20.79
N VAL A 54 2.37 -7.53 20.45
CA VAL A 54 1.78 -8.76 20.95
C VAL A 54 2.82 -9.43 21.85
N GLU A 55 2.46 -9.61 23.11
CA GLU A 55 3.27 -10.36 24.07
C GLU A 55 2.58 -11.68 24.40
N ALA A 56 3.21 -12.79 24.00
CA ALA A 56 2.74 -14.14 24.30
C ALA A 56 3.58 -14.76 25.42
N ARG A 57 2.93 -15.53 26.29
CA ARG A 57 3.58 -16.38 27.31
C ARG A 57 3.08 -17.80 27.14
N LYS A 58 3.99 -18.77 27.29
CA LYS A 58 3.60 -20.19 27.34
C LYS A 58 2.72 -20.40 28.58
N PRO A 59 1.55 -21.06 28.47
CA PRO A 59 0.80 -21.48 29.64
C PRO A 59 1.64 -22.42 30.52
N PRO A 60 1.44 -22.44 31.85
CA PRO A 60 2.12 -23.38 32.73
C PRO A 60 1.87 -24.84 32.33
#